data_AF-A0A970EX81-F1
#
_entry.id   AF-A0A970EX81-F1
#
_cell.length_a   1.000
_cell.length_b   1.000
_cell.length_c   1.000
_cell.angle_alpha   90.00
_cell.angle_beta   90.00
_cell.angle_gamma   90.00
#
_symmetry.space_group_name_H-M   'P 1'
#
loop_
_entity.id
_entity.type
_entity.pdbx_description
1 polymer ?
#
loop_
_entity_poly.entity_id
_entity_poly.type
_entity_poly.pdbx_seq_one_letter_code
_entity_poly.pdbx_strand_id
1 'polypeptide(L)'
;MIRRIFSVFLFMLILLGGCKRSEYEGEYIEVYYLRDISAPISDGALAAVKYPVYQYRDKIETAVKKLLSKPDDESLRCPFPDDVELVGIEYSGNVVTVNLSEEYGEMFGAELAAANVCTVLTLCGIDGVSEVSIT
;
A
#
# COMPACT_ATOMS: atom_id res chain seq x y z
N MET A 1 -25.52 -50.54 9.04
CA MET A 1 -24.95 -49.44 9.85
C MET A 1 -23.90 -48.62 9.07
N ILE A 2 -22.95 -49.26 8.38
CA ILE A 2 -21.90 -48.63 7.55
C ILE A 2 -22.39 -47.65 6.47
N ARG A 3 -23.52 -47.93 5.78
CA ARG A 3 -24.09 -47.01 4.76
C ARG A 3 -24.58 -45.67 5.33
N ARG A 4 -24.99 -45.62 6.60
CA ARG A 4 -25.44 -44.37 7.25
C ARG A 4 -24.27 -43.51 7.68
N ILE A 5 -23.15 -44.14 8.08
CA ILE A 5 -21.91 -43.44 8.46
C ILE A 5 -21.27 -42.76 7.23
N PHE A 6 -21.27 -43.44 6.07
CA PHE A 6 -20.77 -42.86 4.82
C PHE A 6 -21.56 -41.63 4.36
N SER A 7 -22.89 -41.62 4.51
CA SER A 7 -23.71 -40.45 4.17
C SER A 7 -23.46 -39.24 5.06
N VAL A 8 -23.19 -39.45 6.36
CA VAL A 8 -22.87 -38.34 7.29
C VAL A 8 -21.48 -37.76 6.98
N PHE A 9 -20.50 -38.62 6.66
CA PHE A 9 -19.16 -38.19 6.30
C PHE A 9 -19.13 -37.40 4.96
N LEU A 10 -19.92 -37.83 3.98
CA LEU A 10 -20.07 -37.14 2.69
C LEU A 10 -20.75 -35.77 2.83
N PHE A 11 -21.70 -35.62 3.75
CA PHE A 11 -22.36 -34.34 4.04
C PHE A 11 -21.44 -33.36 4.79
N MET A 12 -20.55 -33.87 5.63
CA MET A 12 -19.55 -33.09 6.37
C MET A 12 -18.44 -32.53 5.47
N LEU A 13 -18.11 -33.23 4.37
CA LEU A 13 -17.17 -32.76 3.34
C LEU A 13 -17.70 -31.59 2.49
N ILE A 14 -19.03 -31.42 2.39
CA ILE A 14 -19.66 -30.33 1.63
C ILE A 14 -19.62 -28.99 2.40
N LEU A 15 -19.51 -29.04 3.73
CA LEU A 15 -19.42 -27.85 4.59
C LEU A 15 -18.00 -27.23 4.62
N LEU A 16 -17.01 -27.88 4.02
CA LEU A 16 -15.66 -27.33 3.79
C LEU A 16 -15.57 -26.49 2.50
N GLY A 17 -16.71 -26.03 1.96
CA GLY A 17 -16.76 -25.06 0.87
C GLY A 17 -15.91 -23.85 1.21
N GLY A 18 -14.69 -23.84 0.68
CA GLY A 18 -13.63 -22.93 1.06
C GLY A 18 -14.05 -21.47 0.94
N CYS A 19 -13.49 -20.64 1.82
CA CYS A 19 -13.43 -19.21 1.61
C CYS A 19 -12.68 -18.95 0.30
N LYS A 20 -13.39 -18.93 -0.82
CA LYS A 20 -12.89 -18.35 -2.06
C LYS A 20 -12.68 -16.87 -1.75
N ARG A 21 -11.41 -16.49 -1.52
CA ARG A 21 -10.99 -15.10 -1.39
C ARG A 21 -11.49 -14.41 -2.65
N SER A 22 -12.51 -13.57 -2.52
CA SER A 22 -13.06 -12.82 -3.65
C SER A 22 -11.94 -11.93 -4.18
N GLU A 23 -11.47 -12.23 -5.38
CA GLU A 23 -10.56 -11.36 -6.12
C GLU A 23 -11.31 -10.06 -6.41
N TYR A 24 -10.71 -8.94 -6.02
CA TYR A 24 -11.36 -7.64 -6.13
C TYR A 24 -11.25 -7.17 -7.59
N GLU A 25 -12.37 -7.08 -8.32
CA GLU A 25 -12.40 -6.65 -9.72
C GLU A 25 -12.44 -5.12 -9.91
N GLY A 26 -12.09 -4.35 -8.87
CA GLY A 26 -12.06 -2.89 -8.96
C GLY A 26 -10.69 -2.32 -9.33
N GLU A 27 -10.54 -1.02 -9.13
CA GLU A 27 -9.31 -0.31 -9.45
C GLU A 27 -8.25 -0.50 -8.36
N TYR A 28 -6.98 -0.45 -8.76
CA TYR A 28 -5.84 -0.57 -7.86
C TYR A 28 -4.91 0.63 -7.99
N ILE A 29 -4.24 0.95 -6.89
CA ILE A 29 -3.07 1.82 -6.86
C ILE A 29 -1.85 0.99 -6.46
N GLU A 30 -0.69 1.35 -7.00
CA GLU A 30 0.60 0.79 -6.60
C GLU A 30 1.27 1.75 -5.61
N VAL A 31 1.58 1.25 -4.42
CA VAL A 31 2.28 2.01 -3.37
C VAL A 31 3.66 1.42 -3.16
N TYR A 32 4.68 2.27 -3.21
CA TYR A 32 6.08 1.87 -3.13
C TYR A 32 6.59 1.92 -1.69
N TYR A 33 7.23 0.83 -1.26
CA TYR A 33 7.84 0.67 0.06
C TYR A 33 9.32 0.29 -0.05
N LEU A 34 10.04 0.46 1.06
CA LEU A 34 11.41 -0.01 1.20
C LEU A 34 11.41 -1.51 1.48
N ARG A 35 12.31 -2.27 0.84
CA ARG A 35 12.58 -3.63 1.27
C ARG A 35 13.51 -3.65 2.48
N ASP A 36 13.37 -4.63 3.35
CA ASP A 36 14.39 -4.92 4.34
C ASP A 36 15.62 -5.56 3.67
N ILE A 37 16.75 -4.84 3.68
CA ILE A 37 18.01 -5.21 3.00
C ILE A 37 18.95 -5.93 3.98
N SER A 38 18.40 -6.57 5.01
CA SER A 38 19.13 -7.36 6.01
C SER A 38 19.81 -8.61 5.43
N ALA A 39 19.48 -9.00 4.18
CA ALA A 39 20.15 -10.04 3.42
C ALA A 39 20.39 -9.59 1.96
N PRO A 40 21.31 -10.23 1.20
CA PRO A 40 21.51 -9.93 -0.22
C PRO A 40 20.20 -10.15 -0.99
N ILE A 41 19.56 -9.06 -1.41
CA ILE A 41 18.36 -9.11 -2.24
C ILE A 41 18.83 -9.21 -3.70
N SER A 42 18.33 -10.17 -4.47
CA SER A 42 18.50 -10.19 -5.93
C SER A 42 17.66 -9.12 -6.63
N ASP A 43 16.68 -8.55 -5.91
CA ASP A 43 15.74 -7.53 -6.37
C ASP A 43 16.16 -6.12 -5.93
N GLY A 44 15.51 -5.11 -6.49
CA GLY A 44 15.75 -3.70 -6.16
C GLY A 44 15.38 -3.32 -4.73
N ALA A 45 15.87 -2.16 -4.28
CA ALA A 45 15.65 -1.64 -2.91
C ALA A 45 14.19 -1.28 -2.59
N LEU A 46 13.35 -1.13 -3.61
CA LEU A 46 11.94 -0.77 -3.50
C LEU A 46 11.03 -1.91 -3.98
N ALA A 47 9.82 -1.95 -3.44
CA ALA A 47 8.77 -2.87 -3.84
C ALA A 47 7.44 -2.13 -4.01
N ALA A 48 6.71 -2.41 -5.10
CA ALA A 48 5.35 -1.92 -5.30
C ALA A 48 4.34 -2.93 -4.72
N VAL A 49 3.38 -2.43 -3.94
CA VAL A 49 2.26 -3.21 -3.41
C VAL A 49 0.96 -2.65 -3.97
N LYS A 50 0.10 -3.54 -4.48
CA LYS A 50 -1.21 -3.17 -5.03
C LYS A 50 -2.25 -3.07 -3.93
N TYR A 51 -2.89 -1.91 -3.81
CA TYR A 51 -4.03 -1.70 -2.92
C TYR A 51 -5.31 -1.44 -3.71
N PRO A 52 -6.44 -2.08 -3.33
CA PRO A 52 -7.72 -1.81 -3.95
C PRO A 52 -8.22 -0.41 -3.58
N VAL A 53 -8.74 0.32 -4.56
CA VAL A 53 -9.37 1.63 -4.35
C VAL A 53 -10.89 1.49 -4.46
N TYR A 54 -11.55 1.59 -3.31
CA TYR A 54 -13.00 1.57 -3.25
C TYR A 54 -13.61 2.82 -3.90
N GLN A 55 -14.75 2.63 -4.55
CA GLN A 55 -15.50 3.69 -5.23
C GLN A 55 -15.70 4.90 -4.29
N TYR A 56 -15.54 6.11 -4.83
CA TYR A 56 -15.65 7.41 -4.13
C TYR A 56 -14.50 7.78 -3.18
N ARG A 57 -13.47 6.95 -3.02
CA ARG A 57 -12.25 7.38 -2.32
C ARG A 57 -11.32 8.16 -3.24
N ASP A 58 -10.71 9.19 -2.69
CA ASP A 58 -9.59 9.87 -3.32
C ASP A 58 -8.39 8.92 -3.37
N LYS A 59 -7.92 8.60 -4.58
CA LYS A 59 -6.78 7.71 -4.82
C LYS A 59 -5.50 8.27 -4.23
N ILE A 60 -5.30 9.58 -4.34
CA ILE A 60 -4.10 10.27 -3.90
C ILE A 60 -4.04 10.25 -2.38
N GLU A 61 -5.13 10.66 -1.72
CA GLU A 61 -5.21 10.60 -0.26
C GLU A 61 -5.07 9.16 0.27
N THR A 62 -5.66 8.18 -0.42
CA THR A 62 -5.53 6.77 -0.06
C THR A 62 -4.08 6.30 -0.19
N ALA A 63 -3.39 6.69 -1.27
CA ALA A 63 -1.99 6.35 -1.50
C ALA A 63 -1.06 6.95 -0.45
N VAL A 64 -1.23 8.24 -0.12
CA VAL A 64 -0.44 8.91 0.92
C VAL A 64 -0.69 8.27 2.29
N LYS A 65 -1.94 7.98 2.64
CA LYS A 65 -2.25 7.26 3.89
C LYS A 65 -1.62 5.87 3.94
N LYS A 66 -1.46 5.20 2.79
CA LYS A 66 -0.75 3.92 2.71
C LYS A 66 0.76 4.08 2.85
N LEU A 67 1.35 5.14 2.31
CA LEU A 67 2.77 5.46 2.51
C LEU A 67 3.10 5.78 3.96
N LEU A 68 2.16 6.36 4.72
CA LEU A 68 2.32 6.72 6.13
C LEU A 68 1.90 5.61 7.11
N SER A 69 1.45 4.45 6.61
CA SER A 69 1.03 3.33 7.46
C SER A 69 1.90 2.10 7.21
N LYS A 70 2.08 1.32 8.28
CA LYS A 70 2.83 0.07 8.22
C LYS A 70 2.24 -0.86 7.14
N PRO A 71 3.07 -1.38 6.20
CA PRO A 71 2.60 -2.34 5.21
C PRO A 71 2.21 -3.68 5.88
N ASP A 72 1.29 -4.40 5.24
CA ASP A 72 0.86 -5.74 5.71
C ASP A 72 1.98 -6.80 5.55
N ASP A 73 2.90 -6.58 4.61
CA ASP A 73 4.05 -7.44 4.35
C ASP A 73 5.21 -7.06 5.29
N GLU A 74 5.56 -7.97 6.20
CA GLU A 74 6.63 -7.76 7.19
C GLU A 74 8.04 -7.67 6.57
N SER A 75 8.21 -8.08 5.31
CA SER A 75 9.47 -7.88 4.57
C SER A 75 9.67 -6.46 4.04
N LEU A 76 8.63 -5.62 4.17
CA LEU A 76 8.61 -4.24 3.73
C LEU A 76 8.63 -3.29 4.92
N ARG A 77 9.22 -2.11 4.71
CA ARG A 77 9.27 -1.02 5.69
C ARG A 77 8.60 0.22 5.13
N CYS A 78 7.91 0.91 6.03
CA CYS A 78 7.34 2.23 5.78
C CYS A 78 8.47 3.20 5.34
N PRO A 79 8.26 4.00 4.28
CA PRO A 79 9.20 5.03 3.89
C PRO A 79 9.29 6.19 4.90
N PHE A 80 8.22 6.44 5.65
CA PHE A 80 8.14 7.49 6.65
C PHE A 80 8.25 6.94 8.08
N PRO A 81 8.82 7.71 9.02
CA PRO A 81 8.67 7.49 10.46
C PRO A 81 7.20 7.49 10.91
N ASP A 82 6.92 6.86 12.05
CA ASP A 82 5.55 6.69 12.59
C ASP A 82 4.91 8.00 13.07
N ASP A 83 5.70 9.05 13.30
CA ASP A 83 5.29 10.38 13.76
C ASP A 83 5.07 11.40 12.64
N VAL A 84 5.32 11.04 11.37
CA VAL A 84 4.97 11.87 10.23
C VAL A 84 3.50 11.69 9.87
N GLU A 85 2.73 12.78 9.87
CA GLU A 85 1.30 12.77 9.58
C GLU A 85 0.95 13.54 8.30
N LEU A 86 -0.19 13.19 7.68
CA LEU A 86 -0.76 13.95 6.57
C LEU A 86 -1.57 15.14 7.09
N VAL A 87 -1.10 16.36 6.81
CA VAL A 87 -1.79 17.60 7.15
C VAL A 87 -2.85 17.95 6.11
N GLY A 88 -2.54 17.76 4.82
CA GLY A 88 -3.48 18.04 3.74
C GLY A 88 -2.93 17.75 2.35
N ILE A 89 -3.80 17.86 1.35
CA ILE A 89 -3.44 17.68 -0.06
C ILE A 89 -4.04 18.81 -0.87
N GLU A 90 -3.24 19.40 -1.76
CA GLU A 90 -3.67 20.43 -2.68
C GLU A 90 -3.51 19.95 -4.13
N TYR A 91 -4.46 20.36 -4.97
CA TYR A 91 -4.54 19.98 -6.37
C TYR A 91 -4.43 21.20 -7.26
N SER A 92 -3.43 21.22 -8.15
CA SER A 92 -3.24 22.28 -9.15
C SER A 92 -2.97 21.67 -10.52
N GLY A 93 -4.03 21.46 -11.29
CA GLY A 93 -3.93 20.78 -12.59
C GLY A 93 -3.47 19.33 -12.42
N ASN A 94 -2.28 19.01 -12.96
CA ASN A 94 -1.61 17.72 -12.85
C ASN A 94 -0.54 17.67 -11.75
N VAL A 95 -0.45 18.72 -10.93
CA VAL A 95 0.44 18.83 -9.77
C VAL A 95 -0.34 18.49 -8.51
N VAL A 96 0.22 17.59 -7.71
CA VAL A 96 -0.26 17.26 -6.37
C VAL A 96 0.73 17.77 -5.34
N THR A 97 0.28 18.61 -4.40
CA THR A 97 1.07 18.99 -3.23
C THR A 97 0.61 18.20 -2.02
N VAL A 98 1.52 17.47 -1.40
CA VAL A 98 1.28 16.74 -0.15
C VAL A 98 1.89 17.52 1.00
N ASN A 99 1.04 18.06 1.86
CA ASN A 99 1.45 18.75 3.08
C ASN A 99 1.57 17.73 4.22
N LEU A 100 2.79 17.51 4.72
CA LEU A 100 3.10 16.64 5.84
C LEU A 100 3.34 17.45 7.12
N SER A 101 3.40 16.76 8.26
CA SER A 101 3.64 17.38 9.56
C SER A 101 5.09 17.88 9.71
N GLU A 102 5.38 18.65 10.77
CA GLU A 102 6.70 19.26 11.00
C GLU A 102 7.82 18.22 11.07
N GLU A 103 7.53 17.01 11.56
CA GLU A 103 8.43 15.86 11.67
C GLU A 103 9.02 15.45 10.30
N TYR A 104 8.29 15.65 9.20
CA TYR A 104 8.85 15.46 7.85
C TYR A 104 10.02 16.42 7.58
N GLY A 105 9.91 17.67 8.04
CA GLY A 105 10.97 18.67 7.93
C GLY A 105 12.22 18.36 8.76
N GLU A 106 12.11 17.47 9.74
CA GLU A 106 13.23 16.98 10.54
C GLU A 106 13.96 15.79 9.89
N MET A 107 13.37 15.17 8.85
CA MET A 107 14.02 14.10 8.10
C MET A 107 15.19 14.62 7.27
N PHE A 108 16.22 13.79 7.10
CA PHE A 108 17.38 14.14 6.27
C PHE A 108 18.01 12.89 5.65
N GLY A 109 19.01 13.11 4.79
CA GLY A 109 19.87 12.03 4.30
C GLY A 109 19.15 11.01 3.41
N ALA A 110 19.50 9.74 3.61
CA ALA A 110 19.01 8.64 2.77
C ALA A 110 17.54 8.32 3.05
N GLU A 111 17.09 8.53 4.29
CA GLU A 111 15.73 8.33 4.75
C GLU A 111 14.78 9.31 4.08
N LEU A 112 15.11 10.61 4.05
CA LEU A 112 14.33 11.62 3.33
C LEU A 112 14.30 11.33 1.82
N ALA A 113 15.44 10.98 1.22
CA ALA A 113 15.49 10.65 -0.20
C ALA A 113 14.62 9.43 -0.54
N ALA A 114 14.66 8.39 0.29
CA ALA A 114 13.83 7.20 0.14
C ALA A 114 12.34 7.54 0.26
N ALA A 115 11.95 8.35 1.26
CA ALA A 115 10.58 8.77 1.45
C ALA A 115 10.03 9.55 0.24
N ASN A 116 10.84 10.49 -0.28
CA ASN A 116 10.46 11.30 -1.44
C ASN A 116 10.35 10.45 -2.70
N VAL A 117 11.29 9.52 -2.94
CA VAL A 117 11.22 8.63 -4.11
C VAL A 117 10.01 7.71 -4.03
N CYS A 118 9.73 7.09 -2.88
CA CYS A 118 8.53 6.26 -2.69
C CYS A 118 7.25 7.05 -2.95
N THR A 119 7.20 8.30 -2.48
CA THR A 119 6.06 9.20 -2.68
C THR A 119 5.87 9.55 -4.15
N VAL A 120 6.94 9.96 -4.84
CA VAL A 120 6.90 10.31 -6.27
C VAL A 120 6.51 9.10 -7.12
N LEU A 121 7.12 7.93 -6.92
CA LEU A 121 6.79 6.72 -7.69
C LEU A 121 5.34 6.28 -7.49
N THR A 122 4.84 6.41 -6.26
CA THR A 122 3.46 6.06 -5.92
C THR A 122 2.47 7.03 -6.58
N LEU A 123 2.66 8.34 -6.39
CA LEU A 123 1.68 9.33 -6.83
C LEU A 123 1.73 9.61 -8.32
N CYS A 124 2.91 9.64 -8.94
CA CYS A 124 3.01 9.74 -10.41
C CYS A 124 2.57 8.45 -11.13
N GLY A 125 2.39 7.34 -10.39
CA GLY A 125 1.76 6.12 -10.91
C GLY A 125 0.24 6.24 -11.04
N ILE A 126 -0.37 7.31 -10.53
CA ILE A 126 -1.82 7.54 -10.61
C ILE A 126 -2.13 8.43 -11.81
N ASP A 127 -3.05 7.98 -12.67
CA ASP A 127 -3.48 8.70 -13.86
C ASP A 127 -3.88 10.15 -13.54
N GLY A 128 -3.29 11.09 -14.28
CA GLY A 128 -3.53 12.52 -14.13
C GLY A 128 -2.52 13.27 -13.26
N VAL A 129 -1.60 12.58 -12.59
CA VAL A 129 -0.51 13.20 -11.81
C VAL A 129 0.79 13.15 -12.60
N SER A 130 1.38 14.31 -12.85
CA SER A 130 2.71 14.41 -13.50
C SER A 130 3.80 14.96 -12.59
N GLU A 131 3.42 15.67 -11.54
CA GLU A 131 4.34 16.32 -10.62
C GLU A 131 3.82 16.22 -9.20
N VAL A 132 4.76 16.07 -8.26
CA VAL A 132 4.49 15.96 -6.84
C VAL A 132 5.37 16.97 -6.11
N SER A 133 4.75 17.82 -5.30
CA SER A 133 5.43 18.65 -4.32
C SER A 133 5.18 18.08 -2.92
N ILE A 134 6.20 18.03 -2.08
CA ILE A 134 6.11 17.53 -0.70
C ILE A 134 6.57 18.66 0.20
N THR A 135 5.71 19.08 1.13
CA THR A 135 5.90 20.29 1.95
C THR A 135 5.60 20.03 3.41
#